data_AF-A0A9E4KPJ4-F1
#
_entry.id   AF-A0A9E4KPJ4-F1
#
_cell.length_a   1.000
_cell.length_b   1.000
_cell.length_c   1.000
_cell.angle_alpha   90.00
_cell.angle_beta   90.00
_cell.angle_gamma   90.00
#
_symmetry.space_group_name_H-M   'P 1'
#
loop_
_entity.id
_entity.type
_entity.pdbx_description
1 polymer ?
#
loop_
_entity_poly.entity_id
_entity_poly.type
_entity_poly.pdbx_seq_one_letter_code
_entity_poly.pdbx_strand_id
1 'polypeptide(L)'
;MRTTLTIDDDIAAALKDRARASGQSFMAVVNEVMRSGLSVGDKPLPGRPRFKVKSARRGFLRGIDPLKLNQLVDDIEVEDFLRKDHGANS
;
A
#
# COMPACT_ATOMS: atom_id res chain seq x y z
N MET A 1 -13.37 39.05 7.27
CA MET A 1 -12.17 39.92 7.29
C MET A 1 -11.52 39.91 5.91
N ARG A 2 -10.92 41.02 5.46
CA ARG A 2 -10.10 41.05 4.23
C ARG A 2 -8.67 40.72 4.62
N THR A 3 -8.10 39.69 3.99
CA THR A 3 -6.71 39.26 4.24
C THR A 3 -6.00 39.11 2.90
N THR A 4 -4.72 39.48 2.86
CA THR A 4 -3.83 39.19 1.73
C THR A 4 -2.90 38.07 2.17
N LEU A 5 -2.90 36.97 1.42
CA LEU A 5 -2.06 35.80 1.69
C LEU A 5 -1.26 35.50 0.43
N THR A 6 0.05 35.33 0.57
CA THR A 6 0.90 34.80 -0.49
C THR A 6 0.79 33.28 -0.48
N ILE A 7 0.53 32.68 -1.63
CA ILE A 7 0.47 31.24 -1.86
C ILE A 7 1.29 30.91 -3.11
N ASP A 8 1.80 29.68 -3.18
CA ASP A 8 2.50 29.19 -4.35
C ASP A 8 1.57 29.08 -5.57
N ASP A 9 2.15 29.18 -6.77
CA ASP A 9 1.41 29.23 -8.03
C ASP A 9 0.61 27.94 -8.30
N ASP A 10 1.12 26.79 -7.86
CA ASP A 10 0.47 25.49 -7.98
C ASP A 10 -0.78 25.40 -7.11
N ILE A 11 -0.72 25.89 -5.87
CA ILE A 11 -1.87 25.99 -4.96
C ILE A 11 -2.91 26.95 -5.55
N ALA A 12 -2.48 28.10 -6.06
CA ALA A 12 -3.38 29.06 -6.70
C ALA A 12 -4.09 28.47 -7.93
N ALA A 13 -3.38 27.69 -8.75
CA ALA A 13 -3.96 26.99 -9.90
C ALA A 13 -4.98 25.94 -9.46
N ALA A 14 -4.63 25.08 -8.50
CA ALA A 14 -5.53 24.04 -7.99
C ALA A 14 -6.82 24.61 -7.40
N LEU A 15 -6.73 25.72 -6.67
CA LEU A 15 -7.90 26.40 -6.10
C LEU A 15 -8.80 27.02 -7.19
N LYS A 16 -8.21 27.58 -8.26
CA LYS A 16 -8.97 28.10 -9.42
C LYS A 16 -9.70 26.98 -10.16
N ASP A 17 -9.05 25.85 -10.38
CA ASP A 17 -9.66 24.71 -11.06
C ASP A 17 -10.80 24.11 -10.24
N ARG A 18 -10.63 23.99 -8.92
CA ARG A 18 -11.70 23.56 -8.01
C ARG A 18 -12.88 24.53 -8.00
N ALA A 19 -12.63 25.84 -8.06
CA ALA A 19 -13.68 26.85 -8.17
C ALA A 19 -14.47 26.73 -9.48
N ARG A 20 -13.77 26.51 -10.60
CA ARG A 20 -14.40 26.26 -11.91
C ARG A 20 -15.25 24.98 -11.89
N ALA A 21 -14.73 23.90 -11.32
CA ALA A 21 -15.42 22.61 -11.28
C ALA A 21 -16.65 22.62 -10.36
N SER A 22 -16.60 23.35 -9.24
CA SER A 22 -17.70 23.45 -8.27
C SER A 22 -18.73 24.53 -8.60
N GLY A 23 -18.41 25.46 -9.52
CA GLY A 23 -19.23 26.65 -9.79
C GLY A 23 -19.27 27.66 -8.63
N GLN A 24 -18.42 27.49 -7.62
CA GLN A 24 -18.35 28.38 -6.46
C GLN A 24 -17.36 29.53 -6.70
N SER A 25 -17.48 30.59 -5.90
CA SER A 25 -16.50 31.68 -5.94
C SER A 25 -15.14 31.21 -5.41
N PHE A 26 -14.06 31.78 -5.94
CA PHE A 26 -12.69 31.47 -5.50
C PHE A 26 -12.52 31.61 -3.98
N MET A 27 -13.10 32.65 -3.36
CA MET A 27 -13.06 32.85 -1.91
C MET A 27 -13.79 31.74 -1.14
N ALA A 28 -14.92 31.25 -1.64
CA ALA A 28 -15.65 30.17 -0.99
C ALA A 28 -14.81 28.89 -0.96
N VAL A 29 -14.19 28.54 -2.09
CA VAL A 29 -13.30 27.38 -2.20
C VAL A 29 -12.07 27.52 -1.29
N VAL A 30 -11.41 28.69 -1.30
CA VAL A 30 -10.26 28.97 -0.42
C VAL A 30 -10.63 28.73 1.05
N ASN A 31 -11.75 29.29 1.50
CA ASN A 31 -12.18 29.16 2.90
C ASN A 31 -12.57 27.71 3.25
N GLU A 32 -13.24 26.99 2.35
CA GLU A 32 -13.59 25.59 2.53
C GLU A 32 -12.35 24.71 2.68
N VAL A 33 -11.37 24.88 1.78
CA VAL A 33 -10.11 24.12 1.80
C VAL A 33 -9.35 24.40 3.09
N MET A 34 -9.20 25.67 3.48
CA MET A 34 -8.50 26.04 4.72
C MET A 34 -9.20 25.47 5.96
N ARG A 35 -10.53 25.57 6.07
CA ARG A 35 -11.28 24.98 7.20
C ARG A 35 -11.10 23.47 7.27
N SER A 36 -11.13 22.79 6.12
CA SER A 36 -10.94 21.34 6.04
C SER A 36 -9.52 20.95 6.46
N GLY A 37 -8.51 21.69 6.00
CA GLY A 37 -7.11 21.46 6.37
C GLY A 37 -6.85 21.66 7.86
N LEU A 38 -7.39 22.74 8.44
CA LEU A 38 -7.28 23.01 9.88
C LEU A 38 -7.98 21.93 10.72
N SER A 39 -9.13 21.42 10.27
CA SER A 39 -9.86 20.35 10.98
C SER A 39 -9.13 18.99 10.95
N VAL A 40 -8.31 18.74 9.92
CA VAL A 40 -7.50 17.51 9.82
C VAL A 40 -6.24 17.61 10.68
N GLY A 41 -5.64 18.80 10.79
CA GLY A 41 -4.45 19.05 11.61
C GLY A 41 -4.64 18.78 13.10
N ASP A 42 -5.85 18.97 13.62
CA ASP A 42 -6.19 18.72 15.04
C ASP A 42 -6.43 17.23 15.36
N LYS A 43 -6.59 16.39 14.34
CA LYS A 43 -6.71 14.95 14.53
C LYS A 43 -5.30 14.35 14.45
N PRO A 44 -4.81 13.68 15.52
CA PRO A 44 -3.66 12.81 15.36
C PRO A 44 -3.99 11.87 14.20
N LEU A 45 -3.16 11.89 13.15
CA LEU A 45 -3.25 10.88 12.09
C LEU A 45 -3.38 9.54 12.82
N PRO A 46 -4.46 8.77 12.61
CA PRO A 46 -4.57 7.46 13.25
C PRO A 46 -3.33 6.70 12.80
N GLY A 47 -2.37 6.56 13.72
CA GLY A 47 -1.07 6.00 13.40
C GLY A 47 -1.36 4.67 12.73
N ARG A 48 -0.89 4.50 11.49
CA ARG A 48 -1.13 3.28 10.71
C ARG A 48 -0.94 2.11 11.66
N PRO A 49 -1.96 1.27 11.90
CA PRO A 49 -1.84 0.21 12.88
C PRO A 49 -0.61 -0.61 12.50
N ARG A 50 0.31 -0.77 13.48
CA ARG A 50 1.56 -1.52 13.27
C ARG A 50 1.20 -2.83 12.61
N PHE A 51 1.88 -3.15 11.51
CA PHE A 51 1.69 -4.42 10.83
C PHE A 51 1.89 -5.56 11.83
N LYS A 52 0.85 -6.37 12.07
CA LYS A 52 0.89 -7.54 12.95
C LYS A 52 0.79 -8.79 12.10
N VAL A 53 1.83 -9.61 12.12
CA VAL A 53 1.81 -10.93 11.49
C VAL A 53 0.83 -11.82 12.26
N LYS A 54 -0.26 -12.25 11.60
CA LYS A 54 -1.14 -13.29 12.12
C LYS A 54 -0.57 -14.66 11.71
N SER A 55 0.35 -15.20 12.51
CA SER A 55 0.87 -16.55 12.26
C SER A 55 -0.20 -17.60 12.57
N ALA A 56 -0.50 -18.48 11.62
CA ALA A 56 -1.21 -19.72 11.89
C ALA A 56 -0.19 -20.85 12.00
N ARG A 57 -0.33 -21.75 12.99
CA ARG A 57 0.47 -22.97 13.04
C ARG A 57 0.06 -23.89 11.90
N ARG A 58 0.80 -23.84 10.80
CA ARG A 58 0.79 -24.83 9.72
C ARG A 58 1.93 -25.80 10.05
N GLY A 59 1.61 -26.98 10.56
CA GLY A 59 2.61 -28.02 10.80
C GLY A 59 3.22 -28.53 9.49
N PHE A 60 4.29 -29.32 9.58
CA PHE A 60 4.87 -30.00 8.43
C PHE A 60 4.05 -31.26 8.06
N LEU A 61 4.17 -31.70 6.81
CA LEU A 61 3.57 -32.95 6.37
C LEU A 61 4.22 -34.13 7.11
N ARG A 62 3.45 -35.21 7.31
CA ARG A 62 3.96 -36.43 7.94
C ARG A 62 5.11 -36.99 7.09
N GLY A 63 6.21 -37.34 7.73
CA GLY A 63 7.41 -37.85 7.06
C GLY A 63 8.43 -36.77 6.65
N ILE A 64 8.10 -35.48 6.79
CA ILE A 64 9.06 -34.39 6.59
C ILE A 64 9.73 -34.08 7.92
N ASP A 65 11.06 -34.24 7.97
CA ASP A 65 11.90 -33.81 9.07
C ASP A 65 12.30 -32.32 8.85
N PRO A 66 11.84 -31.38 9.70
CA PRO A 66 12.18 -29.96 9.55
C PRO A 66 13.67 -29.66 9.72
N LEU A 67 14.45 -30.59 10.30
CA LEU A 67 15.90 -30.45 10.47
C LEU A 67 16.69 -30.93 9.26
N LYS A 68 16.02 -31.48 8.23
CA LYS A 68 16.64 -32.03 7.01
C LYS A 68 16.02 -31.49 5.73
N LEU A 69 15.60 -30.23 5.73
CA LEU A 69 14.95 -29.62 4.56
C LEU A 69 15.87 -29.54 3.33
N ASN A 70 17.19 -29.48 3.53
CA ASN A 70 18.15 -29.55 2.42
C ASN A 70 18.07 -30.89 1.67
N GLN A 71 17.97 -32.01 2.39
CA GLN A 71 17.81 -33.32 1.76
C GLN A 71 16.49 -33.43 0.99
N LEU A 72 15.42 -32.86 1.54
CA LEU A 72 14.13 -32.82 0.84
C LEU A 72 14.23 -32.02 -0.47
N VAL A 73 15.03 -30.95 -0.50
CA VAL A 73 15.29 -30.20 -1.75
C VAL A 73 16.02 -31.08 -2.75
N ASP A 74 17.09 -31.77 -2.33
CA ASP A 74 17.84 -32.68 -3.21
C ASP A 74 16.94 -33.78 -3.80
N ASP A 75 16.07 -34.38 -2.97
CA ASP A 75 15.15 -35.44 -3.39
C ASP A 75 14.14 -34.92 -4.43
N ILE A 76 13.59 -33.71 -4.23
CA ILE A 76 12.66 -33.07 -5.18
C ILE A 76 13.37 -32.78 -6.51
N GLU A 77 14.62 -32.29 -6.48
CA GLU A 77 15.40 -32.00 -7.68
C GLU A 77 15.69 -33.27 -8.49
N VAL A 78 15.99 -34.39 -7.82
CA VAL A 78 16.17 -35.70 -8.45
C VAL A 78 14.87 -36.19 -9.09
N GLU A 79 13.74 -36.08 -8.39
CA GLU A 79 12.42 -36.46 -8.93
C GLU A 79 12.06 -35.65 -10.19
N ASP A 80 12.29 -34.33 -10.17
CA ASP A 80 12.02 -33.47 -11.31
C ASP A 80 12.97 -33.75 -12.49
N PHE A 81 14.24 -34.09 -12.22
CA PHE A 81 15.17 -34.53 -13.25
C PHE A 81 14.70 -35.83 -13.93
N LEU A 82 14.32 -36.84 -13.15
CA LEU A 82 13.79 -38.11 -13.66
C LEU A 82 12.49 -37.92 -14.45
N ARG A 83 11.58 -37.06 -13.97
CA ARG A 83 10.33 -36.73 -14.69
C ARG A 83 10.62 -36.11 -16.05
N LYS A 84 11.60 -35.21 -16.13
CA LYS A 84 11.98 -34.54 -17.38
C LYS A 84 12.63 -35.51 -18.37
N ASP A 85 13.47 -36.44 -17.89
CA ASP A 85 14.11 -37.46 -18.72
C ASP A 85 13.08 -38.44 -19.32
N HIS A 86 12.12 -38.91 -18.51
CA HIS A 86 11.05 -39.79 -18.97
C HIS A 86 10.04 -39.10 -19.91
N GLY A 87 9.90 -37.77 -19.88
CA GLY A 87 9.10 -36.99 -20.82
C GLY A 87 9.80 -36.65 -22.14
N ALA A 88 11.13 -36.82 -22.23
CA ALA A 88 11.92 -36.57 -23.43
C ALA A 88 12.16 -37.84 -24.29
N ASN A 89 11.74 -39.00 -23.79
CA ASN A 89 11.96 -40.31 -24.42
C ASN A 89 10.63 -40.99 -24.85
N SER A 90 9.60 -40.20 -25.17
CA SER A 90 8.34 -40.61 -25.82
C SER A 90 8.04 -39.74 -27.03
#